data_AF-A0A1C2DZ29-F1
#
_entry.id   AF-A0A1C2DZ29-F1
#
_cell.length_a   1.000
_cell.length_b   1.000
_cell.length_c   1.000
_cell.angle_alpha   90.00
_cell.angle_beta   90.00
_cell.angle_gamma   90.00
#
_symmetry.space_group_name_H-M   'P 1'
#
loop_
_entity.id
_entity.type
_entity.pdbx_description
1 polymer ?
#
loop_
_entity_poly.entity_id
_entity_poly.type
_entity_poly.pdbx_seq_one_letter_code
_entity_poly.pdbx_strand_id
1 'polypeptide(L)'
;MENRCGWLANPTPGNWWLTDKDATWVLAAQGGAEATGMDKLPDFNPKQYVKSNGNYGYGCACVKLTTDPATKTVKSVTGGKTLPLVTCRKDKSLPSESKL
;
A
#
# COMPACT_ATOMS: atom_id res chain seq x y z
N MET A 1 -4.14 -16.05 -4.06
CA MET A 1 -4.60 -14.86 -3.31
C MET A 1 -3.97 -14.88 -1.94
N GLU A 2 -3.51 -13.74 -1.48
CA GLU A 2 -2.77 -13.54 -0.23
C GLU A 2 -3.28 -12.27 0.47
N ASN A 3 -3.01 -12.14 1.77
CA ASN A 3 -3.34 -10.96 2.54
C ASN A 3 -2.05 -10.34 3.08
N ARG A 4 -1.63 -9.22 2.49
CA ARG A 4 -0.39 -8.52 2.85
C ARG A 4 -0.71 -7.29 3.68
N CYS A 5 0.06 -7.07 4.74
CA CYS A 5 -0.15 -5.97 5.68
C CYS A 5 1.12 -5.14 5.79
N GLY A 6 0.97 -3.82 5.72
CA GLY A 6 2.10 -2.90 5.76
C GLY A 6 1.70 -1.48 5.39
N TRP A 7 2.66 -0.74 4.88
CA TRP A 7 2.47 0.62 4.42
C TRP A 7 1.85 0.63 3.03
N LEU A 8 0.59 1.06 2.93
CA LEU A 8 -0.06 1.31 1.64
C LEU A 8 0.09 2.80 1.33
N ALA A 9 0.81 3.09 0.25
CA ALA A 9 1.25 4.43 -0.11
C ALA A 9 0.76 4.83 -1.51
N ASN A 10 0.29 6.06 -1.61
CA ASN A 10 -0.03 6.77 -2.84
C ASN A 10 0.69 8.13 -2.80
N PRO A 11 2.01 8.19 -3.09
CA PRO A 11 2.82 9.39 -2.87
C PRO A 11 2.66 10.45 -3.97
N THR A 12 2.16 10.05 -5.14
CA THR A 12 1.93 10.90 -6.30
C THR A 12 0.76 10.35 -7.14
N PRO A 13 0.16 11.16 -8.04
CA PRO A 13 -0.94 10.71 -8.88
C PRO A 13 -0.57 9.46 -9.69
N GLY A 14 -1.41 8.42 -9.63
CA GLY A 14 -1.23 7.17 -10.41
C GLY A 14 -0.18 6.20 -9.88
N ASN A 15 0.46 6.48 -8.74
CA ASN A 15 1.45 5.57 -8.14
C ASN A 15 0.91 4.96 -6.85
N TRP A 16 0.89 3.64 -6.77
CA TRP A 16 0.44 2.89 -5.59
C TRP A 16 1.38 1.74 -5.27
N TRP A 17 1.72 1.61 -4.00
CA TRP A 17 2.61 0.55 -3.51
C TRP A 17 2.13 0.06 -2.15
N LEU A 18 2.34 -1.23 -1.89
CA LEU A 18 2.22 -1.82 -0.56
C LEU A 18 3.61 -2.30 -0.14
N THR A 19 4.17 -1.70 0.90
CA THR A 19 5.46 -2.11 1.47
C THR A 19 5.22 -2.89 2.75
N ASP A 20 5.53 -4.19 2.72
CA ASP A 20 5.49 -5.08 3.88
C ASP A 20 6.90 -5.53 4.28
N LYS A 21 7.00 -6.52 5.18
CA LYS A 21 8.27 -7.09 5.63
C LYS A 21 9.07 -7.80 4.53
N ASP A 22 8.42 -8.20 3.43
CA ASP A 22 9.02 -9.03 2.39
C ASP A 22 9.50 -8.18 1.22
N ALA A 23 8.72 -7.19 0.79
CA ALA A 23 9.05 -6.32 -0.32
C ALA A 23 8.15 -5.07 -0.39
N THR A 24 8.50 -4.17 -1.32
CA THR A 24 7.54 -3.22 -1.89
C THR A 24 6.89 -3.85 -3.10
N TRP A 25 5.56 -3.92 -3.08
CA TRP A 25 4.72 -4.46 -4.13
C TRP A 25 4.09 -3.31 -4.90
N VAL A 26 4.35 -3.20 -6.20
CA VAL A 26 3.80 -2.13 -7.04
C VAL A 26 2.37 -2.50 -7.48
N LEU A 27 1.39 -1.70 -7.06
CA LEU A 27 -0.01 -1.86 -7.46
C LEU A 27 -0.30 -1.05 -8.73
N ALA A 28 0.23 0.15 -8.83
CA ALA A 28 0.10 1.00 -10.01
C ALA A 28 1.34 1.90 -10.13
N ALA A 29 1.74 2.17 -11.36
CA ALA A 29 2.75 3.17 -11.67
C ALA A 29 2.23 4.12 -12.74
N GLN A 30 2.49 5.42 -12.58
CA GLN A 30 2.00 6.43 -13.52
C GLN A 30 2.49 6.13 -14.94
N GLY A 31 1.55 6.07 -15.90
CA GLY A 31 1.84 5.75 -17.31
C GLY A 31 2.14 4.26 -17.57
N GLY A 32 2.01 3.39 -16.57
CA GLY A 32 2.24 1.96 -16.65
C GLY A 32 0.97 1.12 -16.45
N ALA A 33 1.18 -0.17 -16.24
CA ALA A 33 0.11 -1.09 -15.88
C ALA A 33 -0.34 -0.88 -14.42
N GLU A 34 -1.63 -1.09 -14.21
CA GLU A 34 -2.29 -1.02 -12.91
C GLU A 34 -2.91 -2.38 -12.58
N ALA A 35 -2.88 -2.77 -11.30
CA ALA A 35 -3.55 -3.95 -10.82
C ALA A 35 -5.05 -3.87 -11.08
N THR A 36 -5.69 -4.98 -11.38
CA THR A 36 -7.16 -4.99 -11.46
C THR A 36 -7.78 -4.81 -10.07
N GLY A 37 -8.92 -4.12 -9.96
CA GLY A 37 -9.66 -3.99 -8.70
C GLY A 37 -9.13 -2.92 -7.73
N MET A 38 -8.42 -1.91 -8.22
CA MET A 38 -7.89 -0.81 -7.39
C MET A 38 -8.98 0.01 -6.69
N ASP A 39 -10.19 0.03 -7.26
CA ASP A 39 -11.42 0.57 -6.66
C ASP A 39 -11.80 -0.12 -5.33
N LYS A 40 -11.22 -1.28 -5.04
CA LYS A 40 -11.45 -2.05 -3.81
C LYS A 40 -10.41 -1.81 -2.72
N LEU A 41 -9.43 -0.92 -2.97
CA LEU A 41 -8.53 -0.47 -1.91
C LEU A 41 -9.32 0.23 -0.81
N PRO A 42 -8.92 0.06 0.47
CA PRO A 42 -9.67 0.65 1.56
C PRO A 42 -9.42 2.16 1.64
N ASP A 43 -10.48 2.93 1.88
CA ASP A 43 -10.37 4.36 2.14
C ASP A 43 -9.72 4.65 3.48
N PHE A 44 -8.81 5.63 3.50
CA PHE A 44 -8.14 6.05 4.72
C PHE A 44 -8.97 7.05 5.51
N ASN A 45 -9.04 6.82 6.83
CA ASN A 45 -9.41 7.88 7.76
C ASN A 45 -8.34 8.98 7.71
N PRO A 46 -8.69 10.26 7.51
CA PRO A 46 -7.72 11.35 7.45
C PRO A 46 -6.81 11.47 8.69
N LYS A 47 -7.25 11.00 9.86
CA LYS A 47 -6.45 10.97 11.10
C LYS A 47 -5.45 9.81 11.16
N GLN A 48 -5.59 8.82 10.28
CA GLN A 48 -4.73 7.62 10.17
C GLN A 48 -4.00 7.57 8.83
N TYR A 49 -3.83 8.73 8.21
CA TYR A 49 -3.13 8.90 6.95
C TYR A 49 -2.12 10.04 7.10
N VAL A 50 -0.90 9.80 6.67
CA VAL A 50 0.15 10.83 6.67
C VAL A 50 0.21 11.41 5.27
N LYS A 51 -0.14 12.69 5.16
CA LYS A 51 0.04 13.46 3.92
C LYS A 51 1.51 13.87 3.82
N SER A 52 2.22 13.37 2.81
CA SER A 52 3.62 13.72 2.54
C SER A 52 3.77 14.57 1.27
N ASN A 53 2.73 14.64 0.42
CA ASN A 53 2.75 15.43 -0.81
C ASN A 53 1.32 15.94 -1.16
N GLY A 54 0.92 17.10 -0.66
CA GLY A 54 -0.44 17.61 -0.86
C GLY A 54 -1.48 16.66 -0.22
N ASN A 55 -2.38 16.09 -1.02
CA ASN A 55 -3.32 15.05 -0.54
C ASN A 55 -2.78 13.62 -0.67
N TYR A 56 -1.60 13.45 -1.28
CA TYR A 56 -0.89 12.19 -1.44
C TYR A 56 -0.07 11.86 -0.19
N GLY A 57 0.22 10.58 0.00
CA GLY A 57 0.79 10.10 1.26
C GLY A 57 0.71 8.59 1.44
N TYR A 58 0.60 8.17 2.70
CA TYR A 58 0.59 6.76 3.06
C TYR A 58 -0.18 6.51 4.36
N GLY A 59 -0.57 5.25 4.55
CA GLY A 59 -1.11 4.78 5.82
C GLY A 59 -0.87 3.28 6.02
N CYS A 60 -1.35 2.77 7.15
CA CYS A 60 -1.21 1.35 7.49
C CYS A 60 -2.45 0.57 7.03
N ALA A 61 -2.27 -0.55 6.32
CA ALA A 61 -3.39 -1.35 5.82
C ALA A 61 -3.04 -2.84 5.68
N CYS A 62 -4.09 -3.68 5.63
CA CYS A 62 -4.01 -5.03 5.10
C CYS A 62 -4.84 -5.13 3.82
N VAL A 63 -4.23 -5.62 2.74
CA VAL A 63 -4.85 -5.74 1.42
C VAL A 63 -4.88 -7.20 0.99
N LYS A 64 -6.04 -7.64 0.51
CA LYS A 64 -6.25 -8.95 -0.13
C LYS A 64 -5.96 -8.81 -1.61
N LEU A 65 -4.93 -9.49 -2.09
CA LEU A 65 -4.38 -9.29 -3.42
C LEU A 65 -3.75 -10.56 -3.99
N THR A 66 -3.26 -10.50 -5.23
CA THR A 66 -2.41 -11.53 -5.84
C THR A 66 -1.17 -10.85 -6.42
N THR A 67 0.02 -11.28 -6.00
CA THR A 67 1.29 -10.72 -6.47
C THR A 67 1.90 -11.51 -7.62
N ASP A 68 2.81 -10.86 -8.36
CA ASP A 68 3.88 -11.49 -9.10
C ASP A 68 5.21 -11.35 -8.32
N PRO A 69 5.72 -12.42 -7.70
CA PRO A 69 6.96 -12.36 -6.94
C PRO A 69 8.20 -12.04 -7.77
N ALA A 70 8.20 -12.36 -9.07
CA ALA A 70 9.35 -12.16 -9.95
C ALA A 70 9.53 -10.67 -10.29
N THR A 71 8.42 -9.96 -10.53
CA THR A 71 8.44 -8.53 -10.87
C THR A 71 8.09 -7.61 -9.70
N LYS A 72 7.73 -8.17 -8.53
CA LYS A 72 7.25 -7.42 -7.35
C LYS A 72 6.05 -6.52 -7.65
N THR A 73 5.15 -6.98 -8.51
CA THR A 73 3.92 -6.26 -8.87
C THR A 73 2.69 -6.95 -8.33
N VAL A 74 1.56 -6.23 -8.26
CA VAL A 74 0.25 -6.77 -7.91
C VAL A 74 -0.57 -6.95 -9.19
N LYS A 75 -1.16 -8.13 -9.37
CA LYS A 75 -2.01 -8.45 -10.53
C LYS A 75 -3.48 -8.08 -10.28
N SER A 76 -3.95 -8.31 -9.06
CA SER A 76 -5.34 -8.03 -8.67
C SER A 76 -5.48 -7.71 -7.18
N VAL A 77 -6.44 -6.85 -6.87
CA VAL A 77 -6.90 -6.48 -5.54
C VAL A 77 -8.36 -6.89 -5.40
N THR A 78 -8.70 -7.54 -4.29
CA THR A 78 -10.07 -8.00 -4.02
C THR A 78 -10.71 -7.32 -2.82
N GLY A 79 -9.94 -6.54 -2.06
CA GLY A 79 -10.42 -5.76 -0.94
C GLY A 79 -9.31 -5.49 0.08
N GLY A 80 -9.65 -4.81 1.17
CA GLY A 80 -8.71 -4.58 2.25
C GLY A 80 -9.36 -3.87 3.42
N LYS A 81 -8.54 -3.51 4.41
CA LYS A 81 -8.91 -2.65 5.52
C LYS A 81 -7.74 -1.79 5.94
N THR A 82 -8.01 -0.56 6.33
CA THR A 82 -7.03 0.29 6.99
C THR A 82 -6.84 -0.14 8.45
N LEU A 83 -5.67 0.17 8.98
CA LEU A 83 -5.26 -0.06 10.35
C LEU A 83 -4.80 1.28 10.95
N PRO A 84 -4.82 1.43 12.29
CA PRO A 84 -4.18 2.56 12.93
C PRO A 84 -2.70 2.67 12.53
N LEU A 85 -2.20 3.88 12.30
CA LEU A 85 -0.78 4.13 11.96
C LEU A 85 0.18 3.52 12.99
N VAL A 86 -0.24 3.54 14.26
CA VAL A 86 0.54 2.97 15.37
C VAL A 86 0.82 1.47 15.18
N THR A 87 -0.02 0.74 14.44
CA THR A 87 0.20 -0.68 14.13
C THR A 87 1.46 -0.87 13.31
N CYS A 88 1.57 -0.18 12.16
CA CYS A 88 2.76 -0.27 11.32
C CYS A 88 3.99 0.39 11.98
N ARG A 89 3.82 1.48 12.74
CA ARG A 89 4.92 2.12 13.52
C ARG A 89 5.57 1.19 14.53
N LYS A 90 4.78 0.33 15.16
CA LYS A 90 5.26 -0.61 16.18
C LYS A 90 5.80 -1.91 15.58
N ASP A 91 5.47 -2.20 14.32
CA ASP A 91 5.96 -3.39 13.64
C ASP A 91 7.40 -3.19 13.17
N LYS A 92 8.34 -3.79 13.92
CA LYS A 92 9.78 -3.70 13.63
C LYS A 92 10.21 -4.46 12.39
N SER A 93 9.34 -5.30 11.82
CA SER A 93 9.63 -6.00 10.55
C SER A 93 9.39 -5.10 9.34
N LEU A 94 8.64 -4.01 9.50
CA LEU A 94 8.40 -3.05 8.44
C LEU A 94 9.54 -2.03 8.33
N PRO A 95 9.84 -1.53 7.12
CA PRO A 95 10.73 -0.40 6.97
C PRO A 95 10.16 0.84 7.66
N SER A 96 11.07 1.73 8.08
CA SER A 96 10.73 3.05 8.63
C SER A 96 9.93 3.88 7.62
N GLU A 97 8.96 4.65 8.13
CA GLU A 97 8.18 5.62 7.35
C GLU A 97 9.05 6.62 6.57
N SER A 98 10.27 6.88 7.02
CA SER A 98 11.23 7.75 6.31
C SER A 98 11.68 7.23 4.93
N LYS A 99 11.33 5.98 4.59
CA LYS A 99 11.66 5.34 3.31
C LYS A 99 10.46 5.24 2.35
N LEU A 100 9.31 5.83 2.71
CA LEU A 100 8.06 5.81 1.94
C LEU A 100 7.90 7.02 1.04
#